data_AF-A0A6G3MIC7-F1
#
_entry.id   AF-A0A6G3MIC7-F1
#
_cell.length_a   1.000
_cell.length_b   1.000
_cell.length_c   1.000
_cell.angle_alpha   90.00
_cell.angle_beta   90.00
_cell.angle_gamma   90.00
#
_symmetry.space_group_name_H-M   'P 1'
#
loop_
_entity.id
_entity.type
_entity.pdbx_description
1 polymer ?
#
loop_
_entity_poly.entity_id
_entity_poly.type
_entity_poly.pdbx_seq_one_letter_code
_entity_poly.pdbx_strand_id
1 'polypeptide(L)'
;SNGQLFELIEMDLENKIKILFGKNLFDLAINLARKYSDAVVLNQIICKFGDFLYSKGDTEQAMTQYIQTIGTIEPSYIIKKYLDAQNIHCITTYLESLHKTLRANSDHTTLLLNCYIRLKDTKKLDEFLREDNEWKFDVETALRVCHQAGFIEQALYLARKSNHHSWYLKIQLEDVKDYGSALEYLKNLKIIEVAIIITISRRNLF
;
A
#
# COMPACT_ATOMS: atom_id res chain seq x y z
N SER A 1 41.62 51.68 16.16
CA SER A 1 40.31 51.14 15.76
C SER A 1 40.55 50.27 14.55
N ASN A 2 40.64 48.95 14.73
CA ASN A 2 40.90 48.01 13.63
C ASN A 2 39.67 48.01 12.71
N GLY A 3 39.75 48.72 11.59
CA GLY A 3 38.67 48.84 10.62
C GLY A 3 38.47 47.52 9.87
N GLN A 4 37.71 46.60 10.48
CA GLN A 4 37.24 45.41 9.80
C GLN A 4 35.94 45.73 9.06
N LEU A 5 35.96 45.54 7.75
CA LEU A 5 34.79 45.62 6.89
C LEU A 5 34.17 44.22 6.83
N PHE A 6 32.92 44.10 7.27
CA PHE A 6 32.15 42.87 7.16
C PHE A 6 31.10 43.03 6.06
N GLU A 7 31.07 42.08 5.13
CA GLU A 7 30.02 41.96 4.12
C GLU A 7 29.07 40.83 4.54
N LEU A 8 27.76 41.14 4.57
CA LEU A 8 26.73 40.15 4.84
C LEU A 8 26.23 39.60 3.50
N ILE A 9 26.61 38.36 3.20
CA ILE A 9 26.15 37.65 2.00
C ILE A 9 24.88 36.88 2.36
N GLU A 10 23.83 37.03 1.54
CA GLU A 10 22.63 36.23 1.73
C GLU A 10 22.93 34.74 1.52
N MET A 11 22.62 33.96 2.54
CA MET A 11 22.79 32.50 2.49
C MET A 11 21.76 31.87 1.55
N ASP A 12 22.17 30.87 0.77
CA ASP A 12 21.27 30.13 -0.11
C ASP A 12 20.20 29.37 0.67
N LEU A 13 19.11 29.01 -0.03
CA LEU A 13 17.96 28.36 0.57
C LEU A 13 18.31 26.99 1.17
N GLU A 14 19.20 26.22 0.54
CA GLU A 14 19.57 24.88 1.02
C GLU A 14 20.27 24.96 2.38
N ASN A 15 21.23 25.89 2.53
CA ASN A 15 21.93 26.12 3.78
C ASN A 15 21.02 26.71 4.86
N LYS A 16 20.10 27.63 4.50
CA LYS A 16 19.06 28.11 5.43
C LYS A 16 18.21 26.95 5.97
N ILE A 17 17.76 26.05 5.11
CA ILE A 17 16.96 24.87 5.52
C ILE A 17 17.78 23.94 6.40
N LYS A 18 19.04 23.64 6.06
CA LYS A 18 19.93 22.80 6.88
C LYS A 18 20.10 23.36 8.29
N ILE A 19 20.32 24.67 8.43
CA ILE A 19 20.42 25.33 9.74
C ILE A 19 19.11 25.21 10.52
N LEU A 20 17.98 25.44 9.86
CA LEU A 20 16.66 25.34 10.49
C LEU A 20 16.36 23.90 10.96
N PHE A 21 16.72 22.90 10.16
CA PHE A 21 16.61 21.49 10.56
C PHE A 21 17.47 21.18 11.78
N GLY A 22 18.74 21.63 11.79
CA GLY A 22 19.64 21.47 12.94
C GLY A 22 19.11 22.14 14.22
N LYS A 23 18.32 23.20 14.09
CA LYS A 23 17.66 23.91 15.21
C LYS A 23 16.26 23.39 15.55
N ASN A 24 15.80 22.31 14.91
CA ASN A 24 14.44 21.78 15.00
C ASN A 24 13.32 22.78 14.60
N LEU A 25 13.61 23.76 13.74
CA LEU A 25 12.67 24.78 13.26
C LEU A 25 12.03 24.35 11.92
N PHE A 26 11.36 23.21 11.92
CA PHE A 26 10.92 22.53 10.70
C PHE A 26 9.78 23.22 9.95
N ASP A 27 8.77 23.72 10.67
CA ASP A 27 7.67 24.46 10.05
C ASP A 27 8.17 25.72 9.33
N LEU A 28 9.17 26.39 9.91
CA LEU A 28 9.78 27.56 9.29
C LEU A 28 10.56 27.16 8.03
N ALA A 29 11.28 26.04 8.05
CA ALA A 29 12.00 25.52 6.90
C ALA A 29 11.05 25.15 5.75
N ILE A 30 9.93 24.48 6.05
CA ILE A 30 8.89 24.13 5.06
C ILE A 30 8.21 25.39 4.52
N ASN A 31 7.89 26.37 5.37
CA ASN A 31 7.26 27.61 4.94
C ASN A 31 8.20 28.45 4.04
N LEU A 32 9.50 28.47 4.36
CA LEU A 32 10.51 29.10 3.50
C LEU A 32 10.61 28.36 2.16
N ALA A 33 10.73 27.03 2.18
CA ALA A 33 10.76 26.23 0.96
C ALA A 33 9.52 26.48 0.09
N ARG A 34 8.33 26.50 0.69
CA ARG A 34 7.07 26.75 -0.02
C ARG A 34 7.02 28.12 -0.69
N LYS A 35 7.69 29.12 -0.12
CA LYS A 35 7.71 30.49 -0.64
C LYS A 35 8.76 30.72 -1.73
N TYR A 36 9.88 30.01 -1.67
CA TYR A 36 11.07 30.30 -2.48
C TYR A 36 11.52 29.14 -3.39
N SER A 37 10.80 28.02 -3.43
CA SER A 37 11.14 26.87 -4.27
C SER A 37 9.94 26.32 -5.04
N ASP A 38 10.22 25.53 -6.07
CA ASP A 38 9.19 24.81 -6.82
C ASP A 38 8.65 23.59 -6.03
N ALA A 39 7.60 22.97 -6.56
CA ALA A 39 6.97 21.82 -5.93
C ALA A 39 7.90 20.61 -5.78
N VAL A 40 8.84 20.41 -6.72
CA VAL A 40 9.76 19.28 -6.70
C VAL A 40 10.77 19.43 -5.56
N VAL A 41 11.40 20.60 -5.48
CA VAL A 41 12.35 20.96 -4.43
C VAL A 41 11.66 20.97 -3.06
N LEU A 42 10.45 21.54 -2.96
CA LEU A 42 9.65 21.49 -1.74
C LEU A 42 9.41 20.05 -1.27
N ASN A 43 8.99 19.15 -2.17
CA ASN A 43 8.75 17.75 -1.82
C ASN A 43 10.02 16.99 -1.44
N GLN A 44 11.18 17.33 -2.02
CA GLN A 44 12.47 16.80 -1.58
C GLN A 44 12.81 17.27 -0.16
N ILE A 45 12.51 18.51 0.19
CA ILE A 45 12.74 19.06 1.53
C ILE A 45 11.81 18.40 2.56
N ILE A 46 10.53 18.22 2.22
CA ILE A 46 9.56 17.49 3.05
C ILE A 46 10.01 16.04 3.25
N CYS A 47 10.51 15.39 2.20
CA CYS A 47 11.05 14.03 2.29
C CYS A 47 12.26 13.95 3.23
N LYS A 48 13.22 14.88 3.12
CA LYS A 48 14.37 14.99 4.04
C LYS A 48 13.93 15.23 5.48
N PHE A 49 12.84 15.98 5.69
CA PHE A 49 12.27 16.16 7.03
C PHE A 49 11.67 14.85 7.57
N GLY A 50 10.91 14.12 6.74
CA GLY A 50 10.45 12.77 7.09
C GLY A 50 11.59 11.83 7.45
N ASP A 51 12.70 11.87 6.70
CA ASP A 51 13.90 11.06 6.98
C ASP A 51 14.52 11.39 8.34
N PHE A 52 14.60 12.68 8.67
CA PHE A 52 15.07 13.13 9.97
C PHE A 52 14.19 12.62 11.12
N LEU A 53 12.87 12.80 11.02
CA LEU A 53 11.91 12.29 12.02
C LEU A 53 12.01 10.78 12.17
N TYR A 54 12.11 10.05 11.06
CA TYR A 54 12.27 8.60 11.07
C TYR A 54 13.53 8.17 11.83
N SER A 55 14.66 8.84 11.59
CA SER A 55 15.93 8.57 12.30
C SER A 55 15.87 8.86 13.81
N LYS A 56 14.94 9.71 14.25
CA LYS A 56 14.69 9.96 15.68
C LYS A 56 13.73 8.94 16.32
N GLY A 57 13.09 8.10 15.51
CA GLY A 57 12.09 7.13 15.96
C GLY A 57 10.65 7.65 15.90
N ASP A 58 10.42 8.89 15.45
CA ASP A 58 9.07 9.47 15.29
C ASP A 58 8.44 9.01 13.97
N THR A 59 8.18 7.70 13.85
CA THR A 59 7.75 7.06 12.59
C THR A 59 6.38 7.53 12.09
N GLU A 60 5.43 7.80 12.99
CA GLU A 60 4.10 8.30 12.62
C GLU A 60 4.14 9.72 12.04
N GLN A 61 4.92 10.61 12.66
CA GLN A 61 5.09 11.96 12.13
C GLN A 61 5.88 11.97 10.83
N ALA A 62 6.92 11.14 10.73
CA ALA A 62 7.65 10.94 9.48
C ALA A 62 6.70 10.48 8.35
N MET A 63 5.79 9.56 8.65
CA MET A 63 4.80 9.07 7.69
C MET A 63 3.87 10.19 7.19
N THR A 64 3.44 11.08 8.09
CA THR A 64 2.62 12.25 7.73
C THR A 64 3.32 13.16 6.72
N GLN A 65 4.64 13.27 6.80
CA GLN A 65 5.43 14.01 5.81
C GLN A 65 5.54 13.24 4.49
N TYR A 66 5.84 11.94 4.55
CA TYR A 66 5.98 11.12 3.35
C TYR A 66 4.71 11.07 2.50
N ILE A 67 3.52 11.04 3.11
CA ILE A 67 2.24 11.09 2.39
C ILE A 67 2.10 12.36 1.54
N GLN A 68 2.60 13.51 2.03
CA GLN A 68 2.54 14.77 1.28
C GLN A 68 3.40 14.74 0.00
N THR A 69 4.39 13.86 -0.04
CA THR A 69 5.32 13.74 -1.17
C THR A 69 4.85 12.80 -2.28
N ILE A 70 3.68 12.17 -2.12
CA ILE A 70 3.09 11.26 -3.10
C ILE A 70 2.93 11.97 -4.46
N GLY A 71 3.41 11.31 -5.51
CA GLY A 71 3.40 11.85 -6.88
C GLY A 71 4.65 12.65 -7.25
N THR A 72 5.58 12.85 -6.32
CA THR A 72 6.92 13.39 -6.62
C THR A 72 8.02 12.43 -6.18
N ILE A 73 7.91 11.87 -4.96
CA ILE A 73 8.89 10.91 -4.43
C ILE A 73 8.44 9.50 -4.78
N GLU A 74 9.40 8.68 -5.22
CA GLU A 74 9.19 7.30 -5.62
C GLU A 74 8.69 6.45 -4.44
N PRO A 75 7.51 5.80 -4.51
CA PRO A 75 6.92 5.06 -3.39
C PRO A 75 7.84 3.97 -2.82
N SER A 76 8.60 3.31 -3.69
CA SER A 76 9.56 2.26 -3.32
C SER A 76 10.59 2.73 -2.27
N TYR A 77 10.95 4.02 -2.26
CA TYR A 77 11.86 4.59 -1.26
C TYR A 77 11.26 4.51 0.16
N ILE A 78 10.00 4.92 0.29
CA ILE A 78 9.28 4.99 1.57
C ILE A 78 8.85 3.58 2.00
N ILE A 79 8.32 2.77 1.09
CA ILE A 79 7.88 1.41 1.38
C ILE A 79 9.02 0.60 2.00
N LYS A 80 10.23 0.63 1.42
CA LYS A 80 11.39 -0.11 1.92
C LYS A 80 11.76 0.23 3.38
N LYS A 81 11.48 1.46 3.83
CA LYS A 81 11.74 1.86 5.23
C LYS A 81 10.75 1.25 6.20
N TYR A 82 9.49 1.08 5.80
CA TYR A 82 8.39 0.66 6.68
C TYR A 82 7.92 -0.79 6.45
N LEU A 83 8.74 -1.64 5.85
CA LEU A 83 8.38 -3.05 5.60
C LEU A 83 8.37 -3.93 6.85
N ASP A 84 8.99 -3.48 7.95
CA ASP A 84 8.99 -4.23 9.20
C ASP A 84 7.58 -4.38 9.79
N ALA A 85 7.40 -5.39 10.65
CA ALA A 85 6.10 -5.68 11.24
C ALA A 85 5.64 -4.65 12.29
N GLN A 86 6.57 -3.88 12.88
CA GLN A 86 6.25 -2.89 13.91
C GLN A 86 5.54 -1.69 13.30
N ASN A 87 5.87 -1.37 12.06
CA ASN A 87 5.37 -0.21 11.34
C ASN A 87 4.19 -0.50 10.41
N ILE A 88 3.54 -1.66 10.58
CA ILE A 88 2.43 -2.11 9.71
C ILE A 88 1.32 -1.06 9.57
N HIS A 89 0.97 -0.34 10.65
CA HIS A 89 -0.06 0.71 10.59
C HIS A 89 0.39 1.89 9.73
N CYS A 90 1.63 2.35 9.90
CA CYS A 90 2.19 3.46 9.11
C CYS A 90 2.24 3.12 7.62
N ILE A 91 2.76 1.94 7.25
CA ILE A 91 2.82 1.53 5.84
C ILE A 91 1.42 1.32 5.25
N THR A 92 0.46 0.84 6.05
CA THR A 92 -0.94 0.72 5.62
C THR A 92 -1.51 2.09 5.27
N THR A 93 -1.34 3.09 6.14
CA THR A 93 -1.81 4.47 5.87
C THR A 93 -1.16 5.05 4.61
N TYR A 94 0.14 4.84 4.41
CA TYR A 94 0.83 5.28 3.20
C TYR A 94 0.23 4.68 1.93
N LEU A 95 0.05 3.36 1.92
CA LEU A 95 -0.49 2.63 0.78
C LEU A 95 -1.96 2.97 0.52
N GLU A 96 -2.76 3.22 1.56
CA GLU A 96 -4.12 3.75 1.43
C GLU A 96 -4.13 5.12 0.72
N SER A 97 -3.26 6.05 1.14
CA SER A 97 -3.14 7.36 0.49
C SER A 97 -2.64 7.24 -0.95
N LEU A 98 -1.69 6.33 -1.22
CA LEU A 98 -1.18 6.06 -2.55
C LEU A 98 -2.27 5.47 -3.46
N HIS A 99 -3.10 4.59 -2.92
CA HIS A 99 -4.23 3.99 -3.63
C HIS A 99 -5.31 5.02 -3.96
N LYS A 100 -5.73 5.83 -2.96
CA LYS A 100 -6.73 6.89 -3.14
C LYS A 100 -6.33 7.96 -4.17
N THR A 101 -5.04 8.19 -4.34
CA THR A 101 -4.53 9.13 -5.36
C THR A 101 -4.36 8.49 -6.75
N LEU A 102 -4.80 7.24 -6.94
CA LEU A 102 -4.72 6.45 -8.17
C LEU A 102 -3.30 6.24 -8.72
N ARG A 103 -2.28 6.46 -7.89
CA ARG A 103 -0.86 6.29 -8.23
C ARG A 103 -0.29 4.93 -7.84
N ALA A 104 -1.10 4.09 -7.18
CA ALA A 104 -0.72 2.72 -6.86
C ALA A 104 -0.72 1.82 -8.11
N ASN A 105 0.32 0.99 -8.22
CA ASN A 105 0.40 -0.12 -9.18
C ASN A 105 -0.08 -1.44 -8.52
N SER A 106 0.09 -2.55 -9.23
CA SER A 106 -0.31 -3.89 -8.77
C SER A 106 0.43 -4.33 -7.51
N ASP A 107 1.72 -4.07 -7.41
CA ASP A 107 2.53 -4.48 -6.28
C ASP A 107 2.13 -3.73 -5.01
N HIS A 108 1.88 -2.42 -5.13
CA HIS A 108 1.43 -1.57 -4.03
C HIS A 108 0.05 -1.99 -3.51
N THR A 109 -0.88 -2.31 -4.41
CA THR A 109 -2.23 -2.75 -4.03
C THR A 109 -2.24 -4.16 -3.44
N THR A 110 -1.41 -5.06 -3.96
CA THR A 110 -1.22 -6.40 -3.37
C THR A 110 -0.60 -6.30 -1.98
N LEU A 111 0.38 -5.41 -1.77
CA LEU A 111 0.96 -5.16 -0.46
C LEU A 111 -0.06 -4.57 0.52
N LEU A 112 -0.94 -3.67 0.08
CA LEU A 112 -2.02 -3.11 0.90
C LEU A 112 -3.00 -4.20 1.36
N LEU A 113 -3.42 -5.09 0.44
CA LEU A 113 -4.26 -6.23 0.76
C LEU A 113 -3.61 -7.13 1.82
N ASN A 114 -2.32 -7.44 1.65
CA ASN A 114 -1.57 -8.21 2.63
C ASN A 114 -1.49 -7.53 4.00
N CYS A 115 -1.42 -6.19 4.04
CA CYS A 115 -1.47 -5.44 5.28
C CYS A 115 -2.81 -5.58 5.99
N TYR A 116 -3.94 -5.45 5.29
CA TYR A 116 -5.27 -5.65 5.89
C TYR A 116 -5.45 -7.05 6.48
N ILE A 117 -5.01 -8.08 5.74
CA ILE A 117 -5.06 -9.47 6.20
C ILE A 117 -4.23 -9.66 7.47
N ARG A 118 -2.99 -9.13 7.48
CA ARG A 118 -2.08 -9.23 8.64
C ARG A 118 -2.59 -8.45 9.86
N LEU A 119 -3.28 -7.33 9.64
CA LEU A 119 -3.97 -6.56 10.70
C LEU A 119 -5.29 -7.19 11.15
N LYS A 120 -5.78 -8.20 10.42
CA LYS A 120 -7.13 -8.78 10.58
C LYS A 120 -8.26 -7.74 10.49
N ASP A 121 -8.06 -6.70 9.69
CA ASP A 121 -9.08 -5.67 9.46
C ASP A 121 -10.05 -6.13 8.38
N THR A 122 -11.03 -6.93 8.79
CA THR A 122 -12.05 -7.51 7.90
C THR A 122 -12.89 -6.45 7.19
N LYS A 123 -13.15 -5.31 7.86
CA LYS A 123 -13.98 -4.24 7.31
C LYS A 123 -13.28 -3.54 6.16
N LYS A 124 -12.04 -3.08 6.39
CA LYS A 124 -11.26 -2.43 5.32
C LYS A 124 -10.97 -3.38 4.17
N LEU A 125 -10.72 -4.66 4.45
CA LEU A 125 -10.54 -5.65 3.40
C LEU A 125 -11.81 -5.82 2.55
N ASP A 126 -12.99 -5.92 3.18
CA ASP A 126 -14.25 -6.06 2.46
C ASP A 126 -14.59 -4.81 1.63
N GLU A 127 -14.40 -3.62 2.20
CA GLU A 127 -14.53 -2.35 1.47
C GLU A 127 -13.59 -2.32 0.26
N PHE A 128 -12.30 -2.63 0.46
CA PHE A 128 -11.28 -2.65 -0.59
C PHE A 128 -11.61 -3.64 -1.72
N LEU A 129 -12.13 -4.83 -1.41
CA LEU A 129 -12.51 -5.82 -2.43
C LEU A 129 -13.79 -5.43 -3.17
N ARG A 130 -14.70 -4.70 -2.54
CA ARG A 130 -15.99 -4.30 -3.12
C ARG A 130 -15.92 -2.99 -3.90
N GLU A 131 -14.88 -2.19 -3.73
CA GLU A 131 -14.67 -1.03 -4.61
C GLU A 131 -14.72 -1.47 -6.07
N ASP A 132 -15.60 -0.84 -6.86
CA ASP A 132 -15.83 -1.14 -8.29
C ASP A 132 -14.71 -0.62 -9.21
N ASN A 133 -13.58 -0.25 -8.63
CA ASN A 133 -12.37 0.04 -9.39
C ASN A 133 -11.83 -1.28 -9.96
N GLU A 134 -11.44 -1.30 -11.23
CA GLU A 134 -10.71 -2.43 -11.82
C GLU A 134 -9.57 -2.84 -10.87
N TRP A 135 -9.66 -4.06 -10.33
CA TRP A 135 -8.69 -4.54 -9.35
C TRP A 135 -7.29 -4.51 -9.96
N LYS A 136 -6.43 -3.68 -9.38
CA LYS A 136 -5.04 -3.58 -9.82
C LYS A 136 -4.14 -4.65 -9.20
N PHE A 137 -4.59 -5.36 -8.17
CA PHE A 137 -3.79 -6.38 -7.48
C PHE A 137 -3.86 -7.75 -8.16
N ASP A 138 -2.92 -8.62 -7.83
CA ASP A 138 -2.88 -10.00 -8.31
C ASP A 138 -3.97 -10.84 -7.63
N VAL A 139 -5.02 -11.18 -8.39
CA VAL A 139 -6.21 -11.88 -7.88
C VAL A 139 -5.89 -13.27 -7.35
N GLU A 140 -5.00 -14.01 -8.01
CA GLU A 140 -4.64 -15.37 -7.59
C GLU A 140 -3.88 -15.37 -6.26
N THR A 141 -2.96 -14.42 -6.09
CA THR A 141 -2.23 -14.20 -4.84
C THR A 141 -3.17 -13.75 -3.75
N ALA A 142 -4.07 -12.80 -4.03
CA ALA A 142 -5.07 -12.37 -3.07
C ALA A 142 -5.97 -13.53 -2.62
N LEU A 143 -6.43 -14.39 -3.54
CA LEU A 143 -7.19 -15.60 -3.22
C LEU A 143 -6.44 -16.52 -2.28
N ARG A 144 -5.19 -16.84 -2.63
CA ARG A 144 -4.34 -17.73 -1.84
C ARG A 144 -4.11 -17.17 -0.44
N VAL A 145 -3.79 -15.88 -0.31
CA VAL A 145 -3.50 -15.27 1.00
C VAL A 145 -4.77 -15.14 1.84
N CYS A 146 -5.91 -14.72 1.26
CA CYS A 146 -7.19 -14.68 1.96
C CYS A 146 -7.59 -16.08 2.47
N HIS A 147 -7.46 -17.11 1.62
CA HIS A 147 -7.74 -18.50 1.98
C HIS A 147 -6.85 -18.99 3.12
N GLN A 148 -5.52 -18.84 3.00
CA GLN A 148 -4.57 -19.27 4.02
C GLN A 148 -4.74 -18.56 5.36
N ALA A 149 -5.16 -17.29 5.34
CA ALA A 149 -5.39 -16.51 6.54
C ALA A 149 -6.80 -16.70 7.14
N GLY A 150 -7.66 -17.51 6.52
CA GLY A 150 -8.99 -17.86 7.02
C GLY A 150 -10.11 -16.88 6.65
N PHE A 151 -9.86 -15.95 5.72
CA PHE A 151 -10.87 -15.01 5.20
C PHE A 151 -11.70 -15.68 4.08
N ILE A 152 -12.44 -16.72 4.46
CA ILE A 152 -13.14 -17.60 3.52
C ILE A 152 -14.21 -16.85 2.72
N GLU A 153 -15.00 -16.00 3.37
CA GLU A 153 -16.06 -15.23 2.70
C GLU A 153 -15.51 -14.27 1.64
N GLN A 154 -14.44 -13.55 1.98
CA GLN A 154 -13.75 -12.63 1.09
C GLN A 154 -13.09 -13.38 -0.07
N ALA A 155 -12.49 -14.55 0.20
CA ALA A 155 -11.91 -15.40 -0.85
C ALA A 155 -12.99 -15.94 -1.81
N LEU A 156 -14.16 -16.36 -1.30
CA LEU A 156 -15.28 -16.79 -2.12
C LEU A 156 -15.84 -15.65 -2.99
N TYR A 157 -16.01 -14.46 -2.41
CA TYR A 157 -16.44 -13.27 -3.14
C TYR A 157 -15.46 -12.96 -4.29
N LEU A 158 -14.17 -12.93 -3.97
CA LEU A 158 -13.10 -12.67 -4.93
C LEU A 158 -13.08 -13.72 -6.05
N ALA A 159 -13.19 -15.01 -5.71
CA ALA A 159 -13.16 -16.11 -6.68
C ALA A 159 -14.37 -16.05 -7.62
N ARG A 160 -15.55 -15.74 -7.09
CA ARG A 160 -16.79 -15.62 -7.86
C ARG A 160 -16.75 -14.42 -8.80
N LYS A 161 -16.35 -13.24 -8.33
CA LYS A 161 -16.32 -12.01 -9.13
C LYS A 161 -15.23 -12.03 -10.21
N SER A 162 -14.11 -12.72 -9.96
CA SER A 162 -13.02 -12.90 -10.94
C SER A 162 -13.14 -14.12 -11.85
N ASN A 163 -14.24 -14.89 -11.78
CA ASN A 163 -14.41 -16.16 -12.51
C ASN A 163 -13.30 -17.21 -12.26
N HIS A 164 -12.67 -17.21 -11.09
CA HIS A 164 -11.72 -18.25 -10.69
C HIS A 164 -12.47 -19.47 -10.14
N HIS A 165 -13.16 -20.18 -11.02
CA HIS A 165 -14.08 -21.28 -10.69
C HIS A 165 -13.38 -22.43 -9.92
N SER A 166 -12.14 -22.75 -10.27
CA SER A 166 -11.34 -23.78 -9.57
C SER A 166 -11.14 -23.44 -8.09
N TRP A 167 -10.83 -22.18 -7.79
CA TRP A 167 -10.67 -21.71 -6.41
C TRP A 167 -12.00 -21.68 -5.68
N TYR A 168 -13.06 -21.17 -6.32
CA TYR A 168 -14.40 -21.14 -5.73
C TYR A 168 -14.85 -22.53 -5.31
N LEU A 169 -14.74 -23.52 -6.20
CA LEU A 169 -15.13 -24.90 -5.91
C LEU A 169 -14.25 -25.55 -4.86
N LYS A 170 -12.93 -25.31 -4.90
CA LYS A 170 -12.02 -25.81 -3.89
C LYS A 170 -12.43 -25.34 -2.50
N ILE A 171 -12.63 -24.03 -2.33
CA ILE A 171 -13.02 -23.43 -1.05
C ILE A 171 -14.40 -23.95 -0.60
N GLN A 172 -15.36 -24.04 -1.52
CA GLN A 172 -16.71 -24.50 -1.19
C GLN A 172 -16.74 -25.98 -0.77
N LEU A 173 -15.92 -26.83 -1.38
CA LEU A 173 -15.88 -28.28 -1.13
C LEU A 173 -15.02 -28.65 0.09
N GLU A 174 -13.86 -28.00 0.25
CA GLU A 174 -12.87 -28.34 1.29
C GLU A 174 -13.18 -27.61 2.61
N ASP A 175 -13.41 -26.29 2.55
CA ASP A 175 -13.54 -25.45 3.75
C ASP A 175 -15.00 -25.31 4.21
N VAL A 176 -15.88 -24.89 3.29
CA VAL A 176 -17.31 -24.66 3.61
C VAL A 176 -18.10 -25.96 3.69
N LYS A 177 -17.70 -26.98 2.94
CA LYS A 177 -18.37 -28.28 2.78
C LYS A 177 -19.83 -28.16 2.32
N ASP A 178 -20.13 -27.12 1.55
CA ASP A 178 -21.45 -26.92 0.96
C ASP A 178 -21.46 -27.44 -0.48
N TYR A 179 -21.68 -28.74 -0.57
CA TYR A 179 -21.77 -29.48 -1.83
C TYR A 179 -22.96 -29.03 -2.68
N GLY A 180 -24.02 -28.50 -2.07
CA GLY A 180 -25.24 -28.07 -2.76
C GLY A 180 -24.98 -26.88 -3.66
N SER A 181 -24.46 -25.80 -3.08
CA SER A 181 -24.09 -24.61 -3.85
C SER A 181 -22.92 -24.86 -4.79
N ALA A 182 -21.97 -25.76 -4.46
CA ALA A 182 -20.91 -26.15 -5.40
C ALA A 182 -21.47 -26.83 -6.66
N LEU A 183 -22.44 -27.73 -6.51
CA LEU A 183 -23.10 -28.42 -7.63
C LEU A 183 -23.97 -27.47 -8.46
N GLU A 184 -24.69 -26.54 -7.81
CA GLU A 184 -25.48 -25.53 -8.50
C GLU A 184 -24.58 -24.58 -9.31
N TYR A 185 -23.45 -24.17 -8.73
CA TYR A 185 -22.47 -23.35 -9.43
C TYR A 185 -21.90 -24.09 -10.65
N LEU A 186 -21.55 -25.37 -10.52
CA LEU A 186 -21.10 -26.22 -11.64
C LEU A 186 -22.13 -26.36 -12.76
N LYS A 187 -23.43 -26.47 -12.43
CA LYS A 187 -24.51 -26.57 -13.43
C LYS A 187 -24.63 -25.33 -14.29
N ASN A 188 -24.27 -24.16 -13.75
CA ASN A 188 -24.37 -22.88 -14.44
C ASN A 188 -23.11 -22.54 -15.27
N LEU A 189 -22.04 -23.31 -15.14
CA LEU A 189 -20.80 -23.13 -15.91
C LEU A 189 -20.88 -23.80 -17.29
N LYS A 190 -20.14 -23.26 -18.26
CA LYS A 190 -20.07 -23.88 -19.59
C LYS A 190 -19.35 -25.22 -19.49
N ILE A 191 -19.80 -26.22 -20.25
CA ILE A 191 -19.28 -27.60 -20.24
C ILE A 191 -17.74 -27.66 -20.37
N ILE A 192 -17.14 -26.74 -21.12
CA ILE A 192 -15.68 -26.66 -21.34
C ILE A 192 -14.95 -26.27 -20.05
N GLU A 193 -15.48 -25.32 -19.28
CA GLU A 193 -14.88 -24.87 -18.01
C GLU A 193 -14.97 -25.98 -16.95
N VAL A 194 -16.11 -26.68 -16.90
CA VAL A 194 -16.31 -27.84 -16.02
C VAL A 194 -15.32 -28.96 -16.34
N ALA A 195 -15.08 -29.26 -17.62
CA ALA A 195 -14.12 -30.28 -18.04
C ALA A 195 -12.67 -29.93 -17.65
N ILE A 196 -12.27 -28.66 -17.77
CA ILE A 196 -10.94 -28.18 -17.36
C ILE A 196 -10.79 -28.31 -15.84
N ILE A 197 -11.78 -27.88 -15.07
CA ILE A 197 -11.75 -27.95 -13.59
C ILE A 197 -11.62 -29.40 -13.13
N ILE A 198 -12.45 -30.32 -13.66
CA ILE A 198 -12.39 -31.75 -13.28
C ILE A 198 -11.03 -32.36 -13.63
N THR A 199 -10.41 -31.95 -14.74
CA THR A 199 -9.09 -32.43 -15.14
C THR A 199 -7.98 -31.90 -14.21
N ILE A 200 -8.07 -30.65 -13.77
CA ILE A 200 -7.12 -30.05 -12.82
C ILE A 200 -7.29 -30.66 -11.41
N SER A 201 -8.52 -30.83 -10.95
CA SER A 201 -8.81 -31.49 -9.67
C SER A 201 -8.31 -32.93 -9.64
N ARG A 202 -8.42 -33.67 -10.75
CA ARG A 202 -7.81 -35.01 -10.89
C ARG A 202 -6.29 -35.02 -10.82
N ARG A 203 -5.61 -33.93 -11.25
CA ARG A 203 -4.15 -33.81 -11.21
C ARG A 203 -3.59 -33.42 -9.85
N ASN A 204 -4.35 -32.71 -9.02
CA ASN A 204 -3.94 -32.29 -7.67
C ASN A 204 -4.28 -33.33 -6.57
N LEU A 205 -4.95 -34.44 -6.94
CA LEU A 205 -5.33 -35.54 -6.04
C LEU A 205 -4.40 -36.77 -6.17
N PHE A 206 -3.29 -36.68 -6.92
CA PHE A 206 -2.24 -37.71 -7.02
C PHE A 206 -0.87 -37.10 -6.79
#